data_AF-B8C8E4-F1
#
_entry.id   AF-B8C8E4-F1
#
_cell.length_a   1.000
_cell.length_b   1.000
_cell.length_c   1.000
_cell.angle_alpha   90.00
_cell.angle_beta   90.00
_cell.angle_gamma   90.00
#
_symmetry.space_group_name_H-M   'P 1'
#
loop_
_entity.id
_entity.type
_entity.pdbx_description
1 polymer ?
#
loop_
_entity_poly.entity_id
_entity_poly.type
_entity_poly.pdbx_seq_one_letter_code
_entity_poly.pdbx_strand_id
1 'polypeptide(L)'
;MKPLLFLLATLVFTSSTSDCTVNDSSDGSEGTCTNNLDCHTASTFQSLVASYLTNESIIPLLRGTVDNVVSKSDIDALVASLPANAFVEAGGYSDNYQGKDTRGYSALGLKELSVTSSPSEIERYQKLLQIREAVRLATEQSLNLCPGTLFIDYTTISQKGDGGLHSPHADNCHHFFRETSWSDGRASMATCDTTQSHPYPSRVAASILYLNDKSSGNFEGGQFFFANSSNYGEVEDEGRVPVESGKMIYFTSGVENLHGAFPVLRRDEGDAQPRRLALAMWYVVNPELDEYVPSQTFVEASTASSTPQSKTRQRAVYHPNDPEAPKGLFDIPLPNNVDVDTLIQSMGTYLVSQQNTPQLNSWKVSKYGEYKLHILFQDHSAMFSLDFGVAMMDTYDWGVVFERHTDGKKPASLQYQLQESVILHGVLDELSRLVLKSGHDEDKESFNIGLEKARETLPARRA
;
A
#
# COMPACT_ATOMS: atom_id res chain seq x y z
N MET A 1 -32.18 28.74 -7.35
CA MET A 1 -30.80 28.54 -7.82
C MET A 1 -30.61 27.04 -7.98
N LYS A 2 -30.34 26.56 -9.21
CA LYS A 2 -30.16 25.12 -9.50
C LYS A 2 -28.70 24.73 -9.20
N PRO A 3 -28.42 23.56 -8.61
CA PRO A 3 -27.05 23.15 -8.37
C PRO A 3 -26.42 22.68 -9.69
N LEU A 4 -25.19 23.13 -9.92
CA LEU A 4 -24.36 22.73 -11.06
C LEU A 4 -23.80 21.34 -10.77
N LEU A 5 -24.20 20.35 -11.56
CA LEU A 5 -23.66 19.00 -11.52
C LEU A 5 -22.26 19.03 -12.15
N PHE A 6 -21.20 18.88 -11.35
CA PHE A 6 -19.85 18.67 -11.86
C PHE A 6 -19.73 17.22 -12.33
N LEU A 7 -19.73 16.99 -13.64
CA LEU A 7 -19.26 15.73 -14.22
C LEU A 7 -17.73 15.69 -14.10
N LEU A 8 -17.19 14.74 -13.35
CA LEU A 8 -15.79 14.33 -13.50
C LEU A 8 -15.66 13.65 -14.88
N ALA A 9 -14.98 14.32 -15.80
CA ALA A 9 -14.54 13.73 -17.06
C ALA A 9 -13.27 12.92 -16.79
N THR A 10 -13.31 11.62 -17.08
CA THR A 10 -12.14 10.75 -17.15
C THR A 10 -11.26 11.22 -18.30
N LEU A 11 -10.21 12.00 -18.00
CA LEU A 11 -9.21 12.43 -18.97
C LEU A 11 -8.33 11.22 -19.32
N VAL A 12 -8.67 10.55 -20.41
CA VAL A 12 -7.75 9.63 -21.10
C VAL A 12 -6.70 10.50 -21.79
N PHE A 13 -5.51 10.60 -21.20
CA PHE A 13 -4.38 11.26 -21.83
C PHE A 13 -3.78 10.35 -22.90
N THR A 14 -4.05 10.64 -24.17
CA THR A 14 -3.23 10.14 -25.27
C THR A 14 -1.96 11.00 -25.32
N SER A 15 -0.86 10.49 -24.78
CA SER A 15 0.46 11.07 -25.04
C SER A 15 0.80 10.79 -26.52
N SER A 16 0.88 11.84 -27.34
CA SER A 16 1.40 11.72 -28.69
C SER A 16 2.92 11.70 -28.62
N THR A 17 3.52 10.52 -28.66
CA THR A 17 4.94 10.37 -29.00
C THR A 17 5.05 10.20 -30.51
N SER A 18 5.05 11.33 -31.23
CA SER A 18 5.57 11.38 -32.60
C SER A 18 7.06 11.66 -32.52
N ASP A 19 7.89 10.70 -32.92
CA ASP A 19 9.01 10.91 -33.84
C ASP A 19 9.67 9.58 -34.21
N CYS A 20 9.12 8.93 -35.23
CA CYS A 20 9.84 7.93 -36.03
C CYS A 20 10.51 8.69 -37.19
N THR A 21 11.75 9.13 -37.04
CA THR A 21 12.52 9.63 -38.18
C THR A 21 13.12 8.46 -38.95
N VAL A 22 12.43 8.05 -40.02
CA VAL A 22 12.99 7.20 -41.08
C VAL A 22 13.68 8.11 -42.08
N ASN A 23 15.01 8.02 -42.21
CA ASN A 23 15.74 8.68 -43.29
C ASN A 23 15.93 7.73 -44.47
N ASP A 24 15.41 8.19 -45.62
CA ASP A 24 15.79 7.96 -47.01
C ASP A 24 15.99 6.53 -47.53
N SER A 25 14.92 6.01 -48.15
CA SER A 25 15.06 5.22 -49.38
C SER A 25 13.99 5.63 -50.39
N SER A 26 14.46 6.05 -51.55
CA SER A 26 13.72 6.65 -52.67
C SER A 26 12.88 5.65 -53.47
N ASP A 27 11.93 4.96 -52.84
CA ASP A 27 10.95 4.19 -53.60
C ASP A 27 9.54 4.36 -53.03
N GLY A 28 8.63 4.80 -53.90
CA GLY A 28 7.32 5.36 -53.57
C GLY A 28 6.26 4.32 -53.21
N SER A 29 6.51 3.51 -52.18
CA SER A 29 5.44 2.72 -51.54
C SER A 29 4.96 3.45 -50.29
N GLU A 30 3.67 3.80 -50.24
CA GLU A 30 2.99 4.29 -49.04
C GLU A 30 3.18 3.28 -47.89
N GLY A 31 4.17 3.55 -47.03
CA GLY A 31 4.42 2.76 -45.83
C GLY A 31 3.39 3.10 -44.77
N THR A 32 2.36 2.26 -44.64
CA THR A 32 1.58 2.18 -43.40
C THR A 32 2.50 1.73 -42.28
N CYS A 33 2.76 2.60 -41.30
CA CYS A 33 3.36 2.21 -40.02
C CYS A 33 2.39 1.29 -39.27
N THR A 34 2.33 0.02 -39.64
CA THR A 34 1.79 -1.01 -38.76
C THR A 34 2.79 -1.15 -37.62
N ASN A 35 2.55 -0.46 -36.51
CA ASN A 35 3.24 -0.66 -35.24
C ASN A 35 2.93 -2.07 -34.70
N ASN A 36 3.45 -3.09 -35.38
CA ASN A 36 3.65 -4.41 -34.79
C ASN A 36 4.94 -4.28 -33.97
N LEU A 37 4.90 -3.51 -32.88
CA LEU A 37 5.92 -3.64 -31.86
C LEU A 37 5.68 -5.01 -31.23
N ASP A 38 6.55 -5.96 -31.53
CA ASP A 38 6.65 -7.24 -30.84
C ASP A 38 7.03 -6.97 -29.37
N CYS A 39 6.05 -6.53 -28.57
CA CYS A 39 6.17 -6.35 -27.14
C CYS A 39 5.92 -7.67 -26.41
N HIS A 40 6.57 -7.83 -25.27
CA HIS A 40 6.38 -8.99 -24.40
C HIS A 40 5.07 -8.87 -23.63
N THR A 41 4.25 -9.92 -23.71
CA THR A 41 3.18 -10.17 -22.74
C THR A 41 3.78 -10.67 -21.41
N ALA A 42 3.00 -10.67 -20.34
CA ALA A 42 3.40 -11.19 -19.03
C ALA A 42 4.06 -12.59 -19.11
N SER A 43 3.49 -13.52 -19.87
CA SER A 43 4.01 -14.89 -19.99
C SER A 43 5.33 -14.96 -20.77
N THR A 44 5.45 -14.20 -21.86
CA THR A 44 6.71 -14.14 -22.63
C THR A 44 7.81 -13.43 -21.85
N PHE A 45 7.48 -12.41 -21.06
CA PHE A 45 8.42 -11.73 -20.18
C PHE A 45 8.94 -12.65 -19.07
N GLN A 46 8.05 -13.40 -18.41
CA GLN A 46 8.45 -14.37 -17.39
C GLN A 46 9.38 -15.46 -17.98
N SER A 47 9.16 -15.85 -19.23
CA SER A 47 10.02 -16.80 -19.95
C SER A 47 11.38 -16.19 -20.29
N LEU A 48 11.43 -14.91 -20.67
CA LEU A 48 12.67 -14.15 -20.88
C LEU A 48 13.48 -14.09 -19.58
N VAL A 49 12.87 -13.68 -18.47
CA VAL A 49 13.53 -13.63 -17.15
C VAL A 49 14.07 -14.99 -16.76
N ALA A 50 13.27 -16.06 -16.89
CA ALA A 50 13.71 -17.42 -16.54
C ALA A 50 14.92 -17.91 -17.35
N SER A 51 15.14 -17.37 -18.56
CA SER A 51 16.27 -17.75 -19.42
C SER A 51 17.63 -17.20 -18.94
N TYR A 52 17.66 -16.28 -17.96
CA TYR A 52 18.93 -15.72 -17.47
C TYR A 52 19.86 -16.80 -16.89
N LEU A 53 19.27 -17.81 -16.25
CA LEU A 53 20.00 -18.93 -15.62
C LEU A 53 20.87 -19.71 -16.62
N THR A 54 20.56 -19.62 -17.91
CA THR A 54 21.30 -20.30 -18.98
C THR A 54 21.98 -19.32 -19.96
N ASN A 55 21.70 -18.01 -19.85
CA ASN A 55 22.22 -17.00 -20.75
C ASN A 55 22.33 -15.62 -20.08
N GLU A 56 23.47 -15.32 -19.45
CA GLU A 56 23.73 -14.00 -18.83
C GLU A 56 23.73 -12.83 -19.83
N SER A 57 23.86 -13.08 -21.14
CA SER A 57 23.84 -12.00 -22.15
C SER A 57 22.51 -11.26 -22.23
N ILE A 58 21.45 -11.78 -21.59
CA ILE A 58 20.16 -11.10 -21.52
C ILE A 58 20.09 -10.05 -20.41
N ILE A 59 21.02 -10.02 -19.45
CA ILE A 59 21.01 -9.09 -18.31
C ILE A 59 20.84 -7.61 -18.76
N PRO A 60 21.51 -7.13 -19.82
CA PRO A 60 21.29 -5.78 -20.34
C PRO A 60 19.87 -5.49 -20.83
N LEU A 61 19.06 -6.51 -21.11
CA LEU A 61 17.64 -6.38 -21.47
C LEU A 61 16.73 -6.33 -20.23
N LEU A 62 17.24 -6.77 -19.08
CA LEU A 62 16.48 -6.91 -17.83
C LEU A 62 16.71 -5.76 -16.86
N ARG A 63 17.60 -4.81 -17.18
CA ARG A 63 17.87 -3.63 -16.35
C ARG A 63 18.43 -2.49 -17.16
N GLY A 64 18.30 -1.27 -16.64
CA GLY A 64 18.93 -0.11 -17.22
C GLY A 64 18.51 1.18 -16.53
N THR A 65 18.76 2.29 -17.23
CA THR A 65 18.38 3.63 -16.77
C THR A 65 17.67 4.40 -17.86
N VAL A 66 16.73 5.26 -17.47
CA VAL A 66 16.04 6.21 -18.34
C VAL A 66 16.15 7.59 -17.74
N ASP A 67 16.52 8.57 -18.54
CA ASP A 67 16.60 9.96 -18.11
C ASP A 67 15.32 10.72 -18.45
N ASN A 68 14.99 11.71 -17.62
CA ASN A 68 13.90 12.66 -17.87
C ASN A 68 12.52 11.99 -18.05
N VAL A 69 12.24 10.92 -17.31
CA VAL A 69 10.92 10.26 -17.29
C VAL A 69 9.81 11.25 -16.92
N VAL A 70 10.13 12.21 -16.07
CA VAL A 70 9.26 13.30 -15.64
C VAL A 70 10.02 14.61 -15.80
N SER A 71 9.30 15.69 -16.13
CA SER A 71 9.89 17.01 -16.25
C SER A 71 10.56 17.45 -14.94
N LYS A 72 11.70 18.15 -15.05
CA LYS A 72 12.42 18.65 -13.87
C LYS A 72 11.53 19.55 -12.99
N SER A 73 10.71 20.40 -13.60
CA SER A 73 9.79 21.29 -12.87
C SER A 73 8.79 20.53 -12.02
N ASP A 74 8.29 19.39 -12.51
CA ASP A 74 7.34 18.57 -11.79
C ASP A 74 7.98 17.85 -10.60
N ILE A 75 9.22 17.38 -10.78
CA ILE A 75 10.02 16.78 -9.72
C ILE A 75 10.34 17.82 -8.64
N ASP A 76 10.85 18.99 -9.05
CA ASP A 76 11.20 20.07 -8.12
C ASP A 76 9.96 20.53 -7.31
N ALA A 77 8.79 20.63 -7.96
CA ALA A 77 7.52 20.94 -7.30
C ALA A 77 7.09 19.86 -6.30
N LEU A 78 7.19 18.58 -6.67
CA LEU A 78 6.91 17.47 -5.76
C LEU A 78 7.85 17.51 -4.55
N VAL A 79 9.16 17.64 -4.75
CA VAL A 79 10.15 17.68 -3.66
C VAL A 79 9.93 18.85 -2.72
N ALA A 80 9.64 20.05 -3.25
CA ALA A 80 9.34 21.23 -2.44
C ALA A 80 8.11 21.04 -1.54
N SER A 81 7.15 20.21 -1.98
CA SER A 81 5.94 19.90 -1.22
C SER A 81 6.08 18.77 -0.19
N LEU A 82 7.24 18.09 -0.12
CA LEU A 82 7.49 16.97 0.78
C LEU A 82 8.31 17.41 2.00
N PRO A 83 7.67 17.71 3.15
CA PRO A 83 8.39 18.15 4.33
C PRO A 83 9.15 16.97 4.97
N ALA A 84 10.34 17.24 5.51
CA ALA A 84 11.23 16.20 6.04
C ALA A 84 10.60 15.41 7.21
N ASN A 85 9.73 16.05 8.00
CA ASN A 85 9.05 15.45 9.14
C ASN A 85 7.82 14.60 8.77
N ALA A 86 7.41 14.56 7.50
CA ALA A 86 6.32 13.68 7.08
C ALA A 86 6.77 12.22 7.00
N PHE A 87 8.07 11.97 6.77
CA PHE A 87 8.58 10.62 6.57
C PHE A 87 8.52 9.82 7.87
N VAL A 88 7.92 8.65 7.79
CA VAL A 88 7.89 7.71 8.91
C VAL A 88 9.18 6.91 8.86
N GLU A 89 9.83 6.73 10.02
CA GLU A 89 10.95 5.79 10.13
C GLU A 89 10.46 4.40 9.69
N ALA A 90 10.83 4.04 8.48
CA ALA A 90 10.51 2.75 7.93
C ALA A 90 11.58 1.82 8.47
N GLY A 91 11.23 1.01 9.47
CA GLY A 91 12.02 -0.17 9.83
C GLY A 91 11.98 -1.17 8.68
N GLY A 92 12.62 -0.84 7.55
CA GLY A 92 12.77 -1.72 6.41
C GLY A 92 13.63 -2.90 6.84
N TYR A 93 13.07 -4.11 6.80
CA TYR A 93 13.76 -5.36 7.09
C TYR A 93 14.58 -5.32 8.38
N SER A 94 13.90 -5.04 9.50
CA SER A 94 14.43 -5.33 10.84
C SER A 94 14.35 -6.84 11.12
N ASP A 95 14.95 -7.66 10.27
CA ASP A 95 15.34 -8.99 10.71
C ASP A 95 16.44 -8.76 11.72
N ASN A 96 16.14 -8.92 13.01
CA ASN A 96 16.93 -9.50 14.13
C ASN A 96 18.47 -9.59 14.04
N TYR A 97 19.14 -8.83 13.19
CA TYR A 97 20.57 -8.68 13.04
C TYR A 97 21.01 -7.71 14.11
N GLN A 98 21.24 -8.30 15.27
CA GLN A 98 21.87 -7.73 16.46
C GLN A 98 22.69 -6.46 16.15
N GLY A 99 22.10 -5.29 16.40
CA GLY A 99 22.84 -4.04 16.57
C GLY A 99 23.22 -3.24 15.32
N LYS A 100 22.66 -3.48 14.13
CA LYS A 100 22.85 -2.53 13.01
C LYS A 100 21.84 -1.39 13.05
N ASP A 101 22.35 -0.18 13.24
CA ASP A 101 21.63 1.08 13.12
C ASP A 101 20.77 1.14 11.85
N THR A 102 19.46 1.27 12.02
CA THR A 102 18.53 1.70 10.97
C THR A 102 18.67 3.20 10.67
N ARG A 103 19.82 3.80 10.97
CA ARG A 103 20.06 5.24 10.82
C ARG A 103 19.86 5.65 9.37
N GLY A 104 18.98 6.62 9.19
CA GLY A 104 18.83 7.32 7.93
C GLY A 104 18.06 6.53 6.87
N TYR A 105 17.06 5.72 7.22
CA TYR A 105 16.01 5.32 6.26
C TYR A 105 14.62 5.62 6.79
N SER A 106 13.82 6.28 5.96
CA SER A 106 12.44 6.65 6.25
C SER A 106 11.64 6.69 4.95
N ALA A 107 10.33 6.50 4.99
CA ALA A 107 9.52 6.38 3.77
C ALA A 107 8.14 7.02 3.92
N LEU A 108 7.49 7.27 2.78
CA LEU A 108 6.11 7.73 2.66
C LEU A 108 5.37 6.87 1.64
N GLY A 109 4.32 6.18 2.06
CA GLY A 109 3.43 5.44 1.17
C GLY A 109 2.31 6.32 0.61
N LEU A 110 1.51 5.76 -0.30
CA LEU A 110 0.33 6.46 -0.84
C LEU A 110 -0.68 6.82 0.24
N LYS A 111 -0.78 6.02 1.30
CA LYS A 111 -1.72 6.26 2.40
C LYS A 111 -1.36 7.51 3.20
N GLU A 112 -0.11 7.66 3.61
CA GLU A 112 0.33 8.85 4.34
C GLU A 112 0.17 10.11 3.46
N LEU A 113 0.32 9.95 2.14
CA LEU A 113 0.21 11.05 1.18
C LEU A 113 -1.24 11.39 0.78
N SER A 114 -2.21 10.47 0.98
CA SER A 114 -3.63 10.67 0.65
C SER A 114 -4.41 11.38 1.74
N VAL A 115 -3.90 11.41 2.97
CA VAL A 115 -4.49 12.19 4.06
C VAL A 115 -4.18 13.67 3.80
N THR A 116 -5.21 14.44 3.46
CA THR A 116 -5.06 15.85 3.11
C THR A 116 -5.89 16.74 4.02
N SER A 117 -5.30 17.86 4.42
CA SER A 117 -5.93 18.92 5.21
C SER A 117 -6.03 20.24 4.44
N SER A 118 -5.41 20.31 3.26
CA SER A 118 -5.33 21.53 2.45
C SER A 118 -5.34 21.24 0.94
N PRO A 119 -5.77 22.21 0.11
CA PRO A 119 -5.75 22.07 -1.36
C PRO A 119 -4.36 21.76 -1.95
N SER A 120 -3.29 22.29 -1.36
CA SER A 120 -1.92 22.01 -1.82
C SER A 120 -1.51 20.55 -1.61
N GLU A 121 -2.02 19.89 -0.57
CA GLU A 121 -1.74 18.47 -0.32
C GLU A 121 -2.50 17.56 -1.30
N ILE A 122 -3.71 17.97 -1.70
CA ILE A 122 -4.48 17.34 -2.76
C ILE A 122 -3.71 17.39 -4.08
N GLU A 123 -3.21 18.58 -4.45
CA GLU A 123 -2.42 18.78 -5.66
C GLU A 123 -1.14 17.95 -5.64
N ARG A 124 -0.42 17.93 -4.50
CA ARG A 124 0.74 17.06 -4.28
C ARG A 124 0.41 15.58 -4.52
N TYR A 125 -0.68 15.09 -3.94
CA TYR A 125 -1.07 13.69 -4.10
C TYR A 125 -1.44 13.36 -5.55
N GLN A 126 -2.20 14.22 -6.24
CA GLN A 126 -2.52 14.04 -7.65
C GLN A 126 -1.26 14.04 -8.52
N LYS A 127 -0.31 14.94 -8.23
CA LYS A 127 0.96 15.01 -8.96
C LYS A 127 1.78 13.74 -8.78
N LEU A 128 1.82 13.19 -7.57
CA LEU A 128 2.45 11.90 -7.31
C LEU A 128 1.81 10.77 -8.12
N LEU A 129 0.47 10.69 -8.17
CA LEU A 129 -0.22 9.66 -8.94
C LEU A 129 0.08 9.78 -10.45
N GLN A 130 0.20 10.99 -10.99
CA GLN A 130 0.63 11.20 -12.38
C GLN A 130 2.06 10.71 -12.62
N ILE A 131 2.99 11.04 -11.72
CA ILE A 131 4.39 10.62 -11.80
C ILE A 131 4.49 9.09 -11.69
N ARG A 132 3.74 8.49 -10.77
CA ARG A 132 3.65 7.03 -10.58
C ARG A 132 3.26 6.32 -11.87
N GLU A 133 2.22 6.77 -12.57
CA GLU A 133 1.82 6.18 -13.84
C GLU A 133 2.85 6.41 -14.95
N ALA A 134 3.48 7.58 -15.02
CA ALA A 134 4.55 7.85 -15.99
C ALA A 134 5.74 6.90 -15.79
N VAL A 135 6.13 6.64 -14.53
CA VAL A 135 7.21 5.71 -14.16
C VAL A 135 6.84 4.26 -14.49
N ARG A 136 5.59 3.83 -14.26
CA ARG A 136 5.10 2.51 -14.69
C ARG A 136 5.20 2.35 -16.22
N LEU A 137 4.68 3.32 -16.98
CA LEU A 137 4.72 3.29 -18.44
C LEU A 137 6.17 3.26 -18.98
N ALA A 138 7.06 4.07 -18.41
CA ALA A 138 8.46 4.07 -18.78
C ALA A 138 9.14 2.72 -18.46
N THR A 139 8.77 2.09 -17.35
CA THR A 139 9.28 0.76 -16.99
C THR A 139 8.80 -0.31 -17.98
N GLU A 140 7.52 -0.29 -18.35
CA GLU A 140 6.98 -1.20 -19.38
C GLU A 140 7.71 -1.04 -20.72
N GLN A 141 7.85 0.19 -21.20
CA GLN A 141 8.55 0.49 -22.45
C GLN A 141 10.01 0.03 -22.41
N SER A 142 10.71 0.27 -21.30
CA SER A 142 12.14 -0.04 -21.17
C SER A 142 12.42 -1.54 -21.09
N LEU A 143 11.46 -2.32 -20.61
CA LEU A 143 11.50 -3.79 -20.59
C LEU A 143 10.86 -4.42 -21.85
N ASN A 144 10.53 -3.61 -22.86
CA ASN A 144 9.82 -4.01 -24.07
C ASN A 144 8.52 -4.78 -23.77
N LEU A 145 7.76 -4.35 -22.75
CA LEU A 145 6.48 -4.94 -22.36
C LEU A 145 5.31 -4.25 -23.07
N CYS A 146 4.23 -4.99 -23.28
CA CYS A 146 2.99 -4.40 -23.78
C CYS A 146 2.39 -3.48 -22.71
N PRO A 147 1.82 -2.31 -23.07
CA PRO A 147 1.21 -1.40 -22.10
C PRO A 147 0.14 -2.08 -21.24
N GLY A 148 0.20 -1.87 -19.92
CA GLY A 148 -0.72 -2.48 -18.95
C GLY A 148 -0.37 -3.92 -18.56
N THR A 149 0.84 -4.39 -18.89
CA THR A 149 1.35 -5.70 -18.44
C THR A 149 1.74 -5.66 -16.96
N LEU A 150 2.25 -4.54 -16.48
CA LEU A 150 2.67 -4.35 -15.09
C LEU A 150 1.56 -3.68 -14.30
N PHE A 151 1.17 -4.31 -13.20
CA PHE A 151 0.39 -3.72 -12.10
C PHE A 151 1.35 -3.31 -10.99
N ILE A 152 1.02 -2.29 -10.22
CA ILE A 152 1.93 -1.73 -9.22
C ILE A 152 1.63 -2.42 -7.89
N ASP A 153 2.54 -3.20 -7.34
CA ASP A 153 2.38 -3.86 -6.04
C ASP A 153 2.50 -2.87 -4.88
N TYR A 154 3.43 -1.92 -4.98
CA TYR A 154 3.68 -0.95 -3.93
C TYR A 154 4.41 0.29 -4.45
N THR A 155 4.01 1.45 -3.96
CA THR A 155 4.63 2.75 -4.25
C THR A 155 5.10 3.41 -2.96
N THR A 156 6.36 3.87 -2.96
CA THR A 156 6.88 4.62 -1.82
C THR A 156 7.86 5.71 -2.23
N ILE A 157 7.80 6.85 -1.55
CA ILE A 157 8.87 7.84 -1.58
C ILE A 157 9.84 7.48 -0.45
N SER A 158 11.00 6.97 -0.83
CA SER A 158 12.10 6.66 0.06
C SER A 158 12.93 7.90 0.37
N GLN A 159 13.35 8.04 1.62
CA GLN A 159 14.31 9.02 2.09
C GLN A 159 15.47 8.30 2.76
N LYS A 160 16.68 8.54 2.27
CA LYS A 160 17.92 8.15 2.95
C LYS A 160 18.64 9.37 3.50
N GLY A 161 18.91 9.34 4.81
CA GLY A 161 19.70 10.32 5.55
C GLY A 161 21.13 9.84 5.81
N ASP A 162 21.87 10.54 6.67
CA ASP A 162 23.29 10.24 6.94
C ASP A 162 23.52 8.79 7.40
N GLY A 163 24.46 8.11 6.75
CA GLY A 163 24.75 6.69 6.93
C GLY A 163 23.75 5.71 6.30
N GLY A 164 22.62 6.21 5.79
CA GLY A 164 21.58 5.38 5.18
C GLY A 164 22.09 4.64 3.94
N LEU A 165 22.03 3.30 3.96
CA LEU A 165 22.50 2.41 2.89
C LEU A 165 21.47 1.33 2.57
N HIS A 166 21.70 0.53 1.54
CA HIS A 166 20.96 -0.70 1.28
C HIS A 166 21.95 -1.78 0.82
N SER A 167 22.04 -2.90 1.55
CA SER A 167 22.89 -4.03 1.17
C SER A 167 22.43 -4.67 -0.14
N PRO A 168 23.30 -5.42 -0.85
CA PRO A 168 22.89 -6.22 -2.00
C PRO A 168 21.73 -7.16 -1.65
N HIS A 169 20.65 -7.14 -2.43
CA HIS A 169 19.48 -8.02 -2.25
C HIS A 169 18.72 -8.22 -3.57
N ALA A 170 17.80 -9.18 -3.57
CA ALA A 170 16.77 -9.36 -4.58
C ALA A 170 15.41 -8.94 -3.97
N ASP A 171 14.51 -8.42 -4.79
CA ASP A 171 13.23 -7.87 -4.34
C ASP A 171 12.13 -8.93 -4.18
N ASN A 172 12.30 -10.12 -4.76
CA ASN A 172 11.29 -11.18 -4.75
C ASN A 172 11.72 -12.48 -4.06
N CYS A 173 12.97 -12.60 -3.60
CA CYS A 173 13.42 -13.79 -2.89
C CYS A 173 14.55 -13.51 -1.90
N HIS A 174 14.66 -14.33 -0.86
CA HIS A 174 15.90 -14.42 -0.09
C HIS A 174 16.95 -15.10 -0.96
N HIS A 175 18.17 -14.56 -1.03
CA HIS A 175 19.23 -15.13 -1.85
C HIS A 175 20.37 -15.67 -0.97
N PHE A 176 21.07 -16.67 -1.49
CA PHE A 176 22.36 -17.11 -0.97
C PHE A 176 23.30 -17.43 -2.13
N PHE A 177 24.59 -17.46 -1.83
CA PHE A 177 25.61 -17.80 -2.81
C PHE A 177 25.92 -19.29 -2.74
N ARG A 178 25.59 -20.02 -3.81
CA ARG A 178 25.91 -21.44 -3.93
C ARG A 178 27.31 -21.60 -4.50
N GLU A 179 28.20 -22.27 -3.77
CA GLU A 179 29.50 -22.68 -4.32
C GLU A 179 29.27 -23.66 -5.48
N THR A 180 29.75 -23.32 -6.67
CA THR A 180 29.77 -24.24 -7.80
C THR A 180 31.18 -24.80 -7.96
N SER A 181 31.37 -26.10 -7.74
CA SER A 181 32.66 -26.75 -7.98
C SER A 181 32.83 -27.00 -9.47
N TRP A 182 33.31 -26.00 -10.18
CA TRP A 182 34.05 -26.22 -11.42
C TRP A 182 35.50 -26.35 -11.00
N SER A 183 36.18 -27.41 -11.41
CA SER A 183 37.44 -27.94 -10.88
C SER A 183 38.65 -26.96 -10.83
N ASP A 184 38.48 -25.68 -11.16
CA ASP A 184 39.56 -24.80 -11.64
C ASP A 184 39.56 -23.40 -10.98
N GLY A 185 38.59 -23.05 -10.13
CA GLY A 185 38.52 -21.72 -9.51
C GLY A 185 37.09 -21.34 -9.14
N ARG A 186 36.85 -21.08 -7.85
CA ARG A 186 35.51 -21.00 -7.24
C ARG A 186 34.70 -19.82 -7.82
N ALA A 187 33.64 -20.11 -8.56
CA ALA A 187 32.57 -19.16 -8.83
C ALA A 187 31.37 -19.51 -7.92
N SER A 188 30.76 -18.50 -7.31
CA SER A 188 29.55 -18.66 -6.52
C SER A 188 28.41 -17.86 -7.12
N MET A 189 27.34 -18.57 -7.44
CA MET A 189 26.15 -18.01 -8.08
C MET A 189 25.06 -17.76 -7.04
N ALA A 190 24.48 -16.57 -7.09
CA ALA A 190 23.31 -16.20 -6.32
C ALA A 190 22.13 -17.05 -6.77
N THR A 191 21.43 -17.63 -5.81
CA THR A 191 20.20 -18.40 -6.05
C THR A 191 19.18 -18.03 -5.00
N CYS A 192 17.90 -18.12 -5.36
CA CYS A 192 16.83 -17.97 -4.39
C CYS A 192 16.84 -19.13 -3.39
N ASP A 193 16.70 -18.81 -2.12
CA ASP A 193 16.46 -19.76 -1.03
C ASP A 193 14.99 -20.21 -1.06
N THR A 194 14.75 -21.42 -1.55
CA THR A 194 13.41 -22.00 -1.60
C THR A 194 12.93 -22.56 -0.26
N THR A 195 13.80 -22.57 0.76
CA THR A 195 13.43 -23.01 2.12
C THR A 195 12.77 -21.89 2.93
N GLN A 196 12.92 -20.64 2.50
CA GLN A 196 12.35 -19.46 3.12
C GLN A 196 11.35 -18.79 2.18
N SER A 197 10.15 -18.48 2.69
CA SER A 197 9.18 -17.70 1.93
C SER A 197 9.50 -16.22 2.06
N HIS A 198 9.88 -15.59 0.95
CA HIS A 198 9.97 -14.14 0.89
C HIS A 198 8.56 -13.52 1.02
N PRO A 199 8.39 -12.35 1.66
CA PRO A 199 7.08 -11.71 1.80
C PRO A 199 6.46 -11.24 0.47
N TYR A 200 7.29 -11.01 -0.55
CA TYR A 200 6.86 -10.46 -1.84
C TYR A 200 7.31 -11.32 -3.04
N PRO A 201 6.97 -12.62 -3.10
CA PRO A 201 7.53 -13.54 -4.08
C PRO A 201 6.98 -13.32 -5.49
N SER A 202 5.89 -12.56 -5.63
CA SER A 202 5.21 -12.31 -6.91
C SER A 202 5.76 -11.11 -7.68
N ARG A 203 6.68 -10.32 -7.09
CA ARG A 203 7.29 -9.17 -7.76
C ARG A 203 8.12 -9.62 -8.97
N VAL A 204 7.90 -8.99 -10.11
CA VAL A 204 8.59 -9.32 -11.37
C VAL A 204 9.57 -8.24 -11.81
N ALA A 205 9.31 -6.99 -11.45
CA ALA A 205 10.14 -5.84 -11.79
C ALA A 205 10.04 -4.76 -10.72
N ALA A 206 10.98 -3.84 -10.74
CA ALA A 206 10.98 -2.65 -9.91
C ALA A 206 11.57 -1.46 -10.68
N SER A 207 11.25 -0.26 -10.20
CA SER A 207 11.84 0.97 -10.69
C SER A 207 12.12 1.94 -9.55
N ILE A 208 13.14 2.78 -9.74
CA ILE A 208 13.55 3.80 -8.79
C ILE A 208 13.79 5.10 -9.56
N LEU A 209 12.92 6.09 -9.36
CA LEU A 209 13.08 7.44 -9.89
C LEU A 209 13.73 8.35 -8.83
N TYR A 210 14.91 8.87 -9.12
CA TYR A 210 15.55 9.87 -8.28
C TYR A 210 14.79 11.20 -8.33
N LEU A 211 14.41 11.70 -7.15
CA LEU A 211 13.65 12.94 -7.02
C LEU A 211 14.56 14.15 -6.75
N ASN A 212 15.78 13.92 -6.28
CA ASN A 212 16.76 14.98 -6.08
C ASN A 212 18.19 14.45 -6.31
N ASP A 213 19.14 15.37 -6.33
CA ASP A 213 20.55 15.08 -6.58
C ASP A 213 21.44 15.58 -5.44
N LYS A 214 22.75 15.38 -5.59
CA LYS A 214 23.77 15.81 -4.62
C LYS A 214 23.76 17.33 -4.38
N SER A 215 23.31 18.13 -5.34
CA SER A 215 23.29 19.60 -5.22
C SER A 215 22.07 20.09 -4.43
N SER A 216 20.93 19.44 -4.63
CA SER A 216 19.64 19.80 -4.02
C SER A 216 19.37 19.09 -2.69
N GLY A 217 20.05 17.97 -2.41
CA GLY A 217 19.86 17.17 -1.20
C GLY A 217 20.93 17.30 -0.11
N ASN A 218 21.96 18.12 -0.31
CA ASN A 218 23.10 18.29 0.62
C ASN A 218 23.78 16.95 1.02
N PHE A 219 24.03 16.07 0.06
CA PHE A 219 24.65 14.77 0.32
C PHE A 219 25.69 14.35 -0.73
N GLU A 220 26.54 13.42 -0.33
CA GLU A 220 27.39 12.60 -1.20
C GLU A 220 27.07 11.12 -1.01
N GLY A 221 27.66 10.25 -1.83
CA GLY A 221 27.34 8.82 -1.81
C GLY A 221 25.91 8.53 -2.30
N GLY A 222 25.27 7.51 -1.75
CA GLY A 222 23.88 7.16 -2.03
C GLY A 222 23.61 6.57 -3.42
N GLN A 223 24.65 6.30 -4.22
CA GLN A 223 24.48 5.72 -5.56
C GLN A 223 23.83 4.34 -5.46
N PHE A 224 22.93 4.07 -6.39
CA PHE A 224 22.44 2.72 -6.62
C PHE A 224 23.54 1.91 -7.30
N PHE A 225 23.59 0.62 -7.02
CA PHE A 225 24.51 -0.28 -7.70
C PHE A 225 23.86 -1.64 -7.98
N PHE A 226 24.25 -2.25 -9.10
CA PHE A 226 24.03 -3.67 -9.35
C PHE A 226 25.23 -4.48 -8.81
N ALA A 227 24.92 -5.63 -8.23
CA ALA A 227 25.87 -6.58 -7.70
C ALA A 227 25.90 -7.83 -8.60
N ASN A 228 27.10 -8.35 -8.83
CA ASN A 228 27.32 -9.50 -9.69
C ASN A 228 26.78 -10.76 -9.01
N SER A 229 25.75 -11.36 -9.62
CA SER A 229 25.13 -12.60 -9.13
C SER A 229 26.09 -13.79 -9.16
N SER A 230 27.10 -13.80 -10.03
CA SER A 230 28.06 -14.90 -10.23
C SER A 230 29.38 -14.74 -9.47
N ASN A 231 29.56 -13.62 -8.75
CA ASN A 231 30.79 -13.33 -8.00
C ASN A 231 30.51 -12.77 -6.59
N TYR A 232 29.85 -13.55 -5.74
CA TYR A 232 29.60 -13.23 -4.33
C TYR A 232 28.95 -11.84 -4.08
N GLY A 233 28.23 -11.29 -5.06
CA GLY A 233 27.59 -9.99 -4.92
C GLY A 233 28.58 -8.82 -4.94
N GLU A 234 29.77 -9.00 -5.52
CA GLU A 234 30.68 -7.89 -5.77
C GLU A 234 29.99 -6.82 -6.61
N VAL A 235 30.23 -5.55 -6.26
CA VAL A 235 29.64 -4.42 -6.99
C VAL A 235 30.24 -4.38 -8.38
N GLU A 236 29.39 -4.35 -9.39
CA GLU A 236 29.86 -4.13 -10.77
C GLU A 236 30.29 -2.67 -10.92
N ASP A 237 31.50 -2.43 -11.45
CA ASP A 237 31.98 -1.06 -11.64
C ASP A 237 31.11 -0.28 -12.63
N GLU A 238 30.63 -0.95 -13.70
CA GLU A 238 29.66 -0.40 -14.66
C GLU A 238 28.22 -0.36 -14.10
N GLY A 239 27.96 -1.08 -13.01
CA GLY A 239 26.64 -1.16 -12.38
C GLY A 239 26.30 0.02 -11.47
N ARG A 240 27.23 0.97 -11.25
CA ARG A 240 27.01 2.14 -10.39
C ARG A 240 26.23 3.22 -11.13
N VAL A 241 25.05 3.55 -10.63
CA VAL A 241 24.19 4.56 -11.23
C VAL A 241 24.34 5.90 -10.49
N PRO A 242 24.71 7.00 -11.18
CA PRO A 242 24.80 8.31 -10.55
C PRO A 242 23.44 8.80 -10.07
N VAL A 243 23.44 9.49 -8.94
CA VAL A 243 22.22 10.06 -8.33
C VAL A 243 21.93 11.41 -8.99
N GLU A 244 21.00 11.40 -9.95
CA GLU A 244 20.60 12.57 -10.72
C GLU A 244 19.08 12.72 -10.71
N SER A 245 18.58 13.92 -10.41
CA SER A 245 17.15 14.20 -10.41
C SER A 245 16.52 13.88 -11.77
N GLY A 246 15.45 13.08 -11.77
CA GLY A 246 14.76 12.66 -13.00
C GLY A 246 15.34 11.43 -13.69
N LYS A 247 16.46 10.88 -13.20
CA LYS A 247 16.97 9.58 -13.65
C LYS A 247 16.18 8.46 -12.98
N MET A 248 15.63 7.58 -13.79
CA MET A 248 14.96 6.36 -13.38
C MET A 248 15.87 5.16 -13.63
N ILE A 249 15.89 4.23 -12.68
CA ILE A 249 16.46 2.89 -12.83
C ILE A 249 15.28 1.93 -12.98
N TYR A 250 15.39 0.96 -13.89
CA TYR A 250 14.44 -0.14 -14.00
C TYR A 250 15.20 -1.46 -13.99
N PHE A 251 14.62 -2.51 -13.40
CA PHE A 251 15.22 -3.83 -13.32
C PHE A 251 14.20 -4.91 -12.99
N THR A 252 14.50 -6.18 -13.28
CA THR A 252 13.70 -7.32 -12.81
C THR A 252 14.01 -7.67 -11.35
N SER A 253 13.02 -8.16 -10.61
CA SER A 253 13.09 -8.25 -9.14
C SER A 253 13.90 -9.44 -8.58
N GLY A 254 14.39 -10.35 -9.42
CA GLY A 254 15.06 -11.57 -8.97
C GLY A 254 16.57 -11.45 -8.73
N VAL A 255 17.19 -12.60 -8.46
CA VAL A 255 18.63 -12.74 -8.23
C VAL A 255 19.49 -12.41 -9.44
N GLU A 256 18.91 -12.35 -10.65
CA GLU A 256 19.57 -11.83 -11.85
C GLU A 256 19.96 -10.35 -11.74
N ASN A 257 19.33 -9.62 -10.81
CA ASN A 257 19.52 -8.20 -10.59
C ASN A 257 19.68 -7.89 -9.10
N LEU A 258 20.65 -8.57 -8.46
CA LEU A 258 21.08 -8.18 -7.12
C LEU A 258 21.48 -6.71 -7.13
N HIS A 259 21.02 -5.95 -6.15
CA HIS A 259 21.27 -4.52 -6.11
C HIS A 259 21.23 -3.94 -4.70
N GLY A 260 21.73 -2.72 -4.57
CA GLY A 260 21.73 -1.99 -3.31
C GLY A 260 21.96 -0.50 -3.51
N ALA A 261 22.24 0.19 -2.41
CA ALA A 261 22.59 1.60 -2.41
C ALA A 261 23.76 1.85 -1.46
N PHE A 262 24.76 2.57 -1.93
CA PHE A 262 25.87 3.01 -1.10
C PHE A 262 25.39 3.93 0.04
N PRO A 263 26.16 4.04 1.13
CA PRO A 263 25.86 4.98 2.20
C PRO A 263 25.70 6.41 1.69
N VAL A 264 24.68 7.10 2.18
CA VAL A 264 24.53 8.55 2.05
C VAL A 264 25.45 9.20 3.07
N LEU A 265 26.26 10.16 2.63
CA LEU A 265 27.21 10.90 3.46
C LEU A 265 26.82 12.38 3.47
N ARG A 266 27.01 13.04 4.60
CA ARG A 266 26.87 14.50 4.68
C ARG A 266 27.96 15.19 3.86
N ARG A 267 27.59 16.22 3.08
CA ARG A 267 28.52 17.01 2.26
C ARG A 267 29.16 18.17 3.03
N ASP A 268 28.34 18.94 3.73
CA ASP A 268 28.77 20.16 4.43
C ASP A 268 28.58 20.05 5.96
N GLU A 269 29.39 20.75 6.75
CA GLU A 269 29.24 20.85 8.22
C GLU A 269 28.03 21.70 8.67
N GLY A 270 27.20 22.18 7.74
CA GLY A 270 26.01 22.96 8.03
C GLY A 270 24.93 22.16 8.77
N ASP A 271 23.94 22.88 9.32
CA ASP A 271 22.86 22.30 10.13
C ASP A 271 21.85 21.47 9.29
N ALA A 272 21.86 21.61 7.96
CA ALA A 272 20.93 20.91 7.08
C ALA A 272 21.29 19.43 6.95
N GLN A 273 20.39 18.54 7.36
CA GLN A 273 20.60 17.09 7.25
C GLN A 273 20.65 16.63 5.79
N PRO A 274 21.54 15.69 5.41
CA PRO A 274 21.57 15.11 4.08
C PRO A 274 20.26 14.37 3.81
N ARG A 275 19.72 14.54 2.59
CA ARG A 275 18.43 13.98 2.20
C ARG A 275 18.48 13.47 0.76
N ARG A 276 18.56 12.15 0.57
CA ARG A 276 18.40 11.49 -0.74
C ARG A 276 16.97 10.98 -0.89
N LEU A 277 16.24 11.48 -1.88
CA LEU A 277 14.86 11.11 -2.17
C LEU A 277 14.76 10.30 -3.46
N ALA A 278 14.00 9.21 -3.41
CA ALA A 278 13.64 8.46 -4.61
C ALA A 278 12.23 7.87 -4.49
N LEU A 279 11.46 7.93 -5.58
CA LEU A 279 10.23 7.17 -5.74
C LEU A 279 10.60 5.74 -6.13
N ALA A 280 10.36 4.78 -5.26
CA ALA A 280 10.54 3.36 -5.52
C ALA A 280 9.18 2.70 -5.78
N MET A 281 9.13 1.87 -6.82
CA MET A 281 7.92 1.16 -7.22
C MET A 281 8.27 -0.30 -7.51
N TRP A 282 7.39 -1.20 -7.09
CA TRP A 282 7.47 -2.63 -7.41
C TRP A 282 6.27 -3.06 -8.22
N TYR A 283 6.47 -4.04 -9.09
CA TYR A 283 5.48 -4.46 -10.06
C TYR A 283 5.19 -5.96 -10.01
N VAL A 284 3.95 -6.30 -10.28
CA VAL A 284 3.39 -7.65 -10.38
C VAL A 284 2.64 -7.78 -11.71
N VAL A 285 2.40 -9.01 -12.15
CA VAL A 285 1.57 -9.29 -13.35
C VAL A 285 0.16 -9.77 -12.99
N ASN A 286 -0.10 -10.07 -11.71
CA ASN A 286 -1.43 -10.44 -11.23
C ASN A 286 -2.20 -9.17 -10.83
N PRO A 287 -3.33 -8.83 -11.50
CA PRO A 287 -4.13 -7.65 -11.15
C PRO A 287 -4.74 -7.71 -9.74
N GLU A 288 -4.90 -8.89 -9.14
CA GLU A 288 -5.41 -9.04 -7.77
C GLU A 288 -4.42 -8.51 -6.71
N LEU A 289 -3.16 -8.32 -7.09
CA LEU A 289 -2.09 -7.80 -6.24
C LEU A 289 -1.79 -6.31 -6.54
N ASP A 290 -2.60 -5.64 -7.36
CA ASP A 290 -2.44 -4.21 -7.62
C ASP A 290 -2.68 -3.39 -6.35
N GLU A 291 -1.80 -2.42 -6.11
CA GLU A 291 -1.78 -1.55 -4.96
C GLU A 291 -3.07 -0.75 -4.91
N TYR A 292 -3.76 -0.83 -3.78
CA TYR A 292 -4.88 0.05 -3.53
C TYR A 292 -4.40 1.51 -3.51
N VAL A 293 -4.98 2.33 -4.39
CA VAL A 293 -4.77 3.78 -4.42
C VAL A 293 -5.88 4.43 -3.58
N PRO A 294 -5.58 4.95 -2.38
CA PRO A 294 -6.59 5.58 -1.55
C PRO A 294 -7.29 6.74 -2.27
N SER A 295 -8.62 6.78 -2.19
CA SER A 295 -9.34 7.98 -2.57
C SER A 295 -8.91 9.16 -1.70
N GLN A 296 -9.00 10.36 -2.25
CA GLN A 296 -8.67 11.57 -1.50
C GLN A 296 -9.69 11.75 -0.38
N THR A 297 -9.26 11.53 0.85
CA THR A 297 -10.08 11.82 2.02
C THR A 297 -9.81 13.27 2.42
N PHE A 298 -10.74 14.16 2.09
CA PHE A 298 -10.71 15.50 2.68
C PHE A 298 -11.19 15.37 4.12
N VAL A 299 -10.28 15.55 5.07
CA VAL A 299 -10.69 15.69 6.47
C VAL A 299 -11.28 17.09 6.59
N GLU A 300 -12.59 17.24 6.32
CA GLU A 300 -13.30 18.46 6.66
C GLU A 300 -13.06 18.71 8.14
N ALA A 301 -12.28 19.75 8.45
CA ALA A 301 -12.12 20.24 9.82
C ALA A 301 -13.53 20.45 10.36
N SER A 302 -13.97 19.57 11.25
CA SER A 302 -15.39 19.36 11.53
C SER A 302 -16.04 20.66 11.98
N THR A 303 -16.65 21.37 11.04
CA THR A 303 -17.57 22.47 11.33
C THR A 303 -18.89 21.84 11.70
N ALA A 304 -19.17 21.81 13.01
CA ALA A 304 -20.42 21.35 13.57
C ALA A 304 -21.61 22.07 12.92
N SER A 305 -22.23 21.44 11.92
CA SER A 305 -23.41 21.95 11.22
C SER A 305 -24.65 21.29 11.80
N SER A 306 -25.49 22.10 12.45
CA SER A 306 -26.61 21.71 13.30
C SER A 306 -27.93 21.53 12.55
N THR A 307 -27.95 20.88 11.39
CA THR A 307 -29.22 20.67 10.65
C THR A 307 -29.72 19.24 10.82
N PRO A 308 -30.92 19.01 11.40
CA PRO A 308 -31.47 17.67 11.61
C PRO A 308 -32.05 17.12 10.31
N GLN A 309 -31.19 16.65 9.41
CA GLN A 309 -31.58 15.77 8.31
C GLN A 309 -31.57 14.32 8.79
N SER A 310 -32.52 13.53 8.26
CA SER A 310 -32.70 12.08 8.41
C SER A 310 -31.56 11.37 9.15
N LYS A 311 -31.83 10.84 10.36
CA LYS A 311 -30.85 10.20 11.27
C LYS A 311 -30.12 8.96 10.69
N THR A 312 -30.42 8.57 9.45
CA THR A 312 -29.82 7.44 8.76
C THR A 312 -28.48 7.79 8.13
N ARG A 313 -27.41 7.16 8.61
CA ARG A 313 -26.07 7.29 8.03
C ARG A 313 -25.84 6.17 7.02
N GLN A 314 -25.29 6.48 5.85
CA GLN A 314 -24.86 5.44 4.92
C GLN A 314 -23.67 4.69 5.51
N ARG A 315 -23.63 3.36 5.32
CA ARG A 315 -22.46 2.55 5.67
C ARG A 315 -21.26 3.06 4.87
N ALA A 316 -20.12 3.22 5.52
CA ALA A 316 -18.87 3.46 4.82
C ALA A 316 -18.59 2.27 3.89
N VAL A 317 -18.39 2.54 2.61
CA VAL A 317 -18.00 1.53 1.62
C VAL A 317 -16.48 1.50 1.56
N TYR A 318 -15.90 0.38 2.00
CA TYR A 318 -14.45 0.18 1.98
C TYR A 318 -14.02 -0.54 0.71
N HIS A 319 -12.82 -0.25 0.22
CA HIS A 319 -12.28 -0.92 -0.95
C HIS A 319 -11.93 -2.38 -0.61
N PRO A 320 -12.25 -3.38 -1.46
CA PRO A 320 -11.99 -4.79 -1.15
C PRO A 320 -10.53 -5.14 -0.86
N ASN A 321 -9.60 -4.38 -1.43
CA ASN A 321 -8.15 -4.58 -1.28
C ASN A 321 -7.50 -3.63 -0.26
N ASP A 322 -8.27 -2.79 0.45
CA ASP A 322 -7.70 -1.98 1.53
C ASP A 322 -7.41 -2.89 2.73
N PRO A 323 -6.13 -3.11 3.10
CA PRO A 323 -5.78 -4.02 4.20
C PRO A 323 -6.27 -3.52 5.56
N GLU A 324 -6.60 -2.24 5.69
CA GLU A 324 -7.17 -1.63 6.89
C GLU A 324 -8.68 -1.51 6.84
N ALA A 325 -9.31 -1.90 5.72
CA ALA A 325 -10.76 -1.96 5.65
C ALA A 325 -11.28 -2.86 6.78
N PRO A 326 -12.23 -2.37 7.59
CA PRO A 326 -12.83 -3.22 8.59
C PRO A 326 -13.51 -4.41 7.93
N LYS A 327 -13.23 -5.57 8.50
CA LYS A 327 -13.95 -6.79 8.17
C LYS A 327 -15.33 -6.73 8.82
N GLY A 328 -16.37 -6.64 7.99
CA GLY A 328 -17.74 -6.83 8.46
C GLY A 328 -17.92 -8.20 9.12
N LEU A 329 -18.44 -8.21 10.35
CA LEU A 329 -18.74 -9.43 11.08
C LEU A 329 -20.18 -9.87 10.81
N PHE A 330 -21.14 -8.99 11.11
CA PHE A 330 -22.57 -9.18 10.86
C PHE A 330 -23.31 -7.86 11.09
N ASP A 331 -24.53 -7.77 10.60
CA ASP A 331 -25.39 -6.60 10.73
C ASP A 331 -26.74 -7.02 11.32
N ILE A 332 -27.34 -6.18 12.17
CA ILE A 332 -28.61 -6.47 12.83
C ILE A 332 -29.60 -5.32 12.57
N PRO A 333 -30.73 -5.56 11.89
CA PRO A 333 -31.73 -4.53 11.69
C PRO A 333 -32.36 -4.14 13.03
N LEU A 334 -32.61 -2.85 13.24
CA LEU A 334 -33.25 -2.36 14.46
C LEU A 334 -34.70 -1.94 14.19
N PRO A 335 -35.64 -2.20 15.12
CA PRO A 335 -36.99 -1.67 15.03
C PRO A 335 -37.02 -0.15 14.98
N ASN A 336 -37.94 0.41 14.20
CA ASN A 336 -38.03 1.86 13.97
C ASN A 336 -38.34 2.68 15.23
N ASN A 337 -38.89 2.04 16.26
CA ASN A 337 -39.26 2.69 17.52
C ASN A 337 -38.15 2.67 18.58
N VAL A 338 -36.98 2.08 18.29
CA VAL A 338 -35.85 2.06 19.23
C VAL A 338 -35.18 3.43 19.26
N ASP A 339 -35.03 3.99 20.46
CA ASP A 339 -34.21 5.18 20.67
C ASP A 339 -32.72 4.82 20.62
N VAL A 340 -32.07 5.17 19.50
CA VAL A 340 -30.64 4.94 19.24
C VAL A 340 -29.77 5.53 20.34
N ASP A 341 -30.11 6.72 20.85
CA ASP A 341 -29.29 7.45 21.81
C ASP A 341 -29.28 6.74 23.17
N THR A 342 -30.45 6.26 23.60
CA THR A 342 -30.59 5.40 24.78
C THR A 342 -29.91 4.04 24.59
N LEU A 343 -30.01 3.46 23.38
CA LEU A 343 -29.41 2.16 23.05
C LEU A 343 -27.88 2.21 23.11
N ILE A 344 -27.25 3.22 22.49
CA ILE A 344 -25.79 3.36 22.48
C ILE A 344 -25.26 3.64 23.89
N GLN A 345 -25.95 4.45 24.69
CA GLN A 345 -25.56 4.70 26.08
C GLN A 345 -25.62 3.42 26.92
N SER A 346 -26.69 2.64 26.77
CA SER A 346 -26.86 1.37 27.48
C SER A 346 -25.80 0.36 27.06
N MET A 347 -25.54 0.24 25.75
CA MET A 347 -24.53 -0.67 25.23
C MET A 347 -23.11 -0.26 25.62
N GLY A 348 -22.80 1.05 25.60
CA GLY A 348 -21.52 1.57 26.09
C GLY A 348 -21.30 1.25 27.57
N THR A 349 -22.34 1.38 28.39
CA THR A 349 -22.30 1.00 29.81
C THR A 349 -22.04 -0.49 29.99
N TYR A 350 -22.74 -1.33 29.23
CA TYR A 350 -22.51 -2.77 29.21
C TYR A 350 -21.07 -3.11 28.83
N LEU A 351 -20.54 -2.55 27.74
CA LEU A 351 -19.18 -2.82 27.29
C LEU A 351 -18.11 -2.36 28.29
N VAL A 352 -18.31 -1.22 28.95
CA VAL A 352 -17.42 -0.77 30.03
C VAL A 352 -17.43 -1.77 31.19
N SER A 353 -18.56 -2.41 31.50
CA SER A 353 -18.61 -3.49 32.49
C SER A 353 -17.84 -4.75 32.07
N GLN A 354 -17.64 -4.96 30.76
CA GLN A 354 -16.89 -6.09 30.20
C GLN A 354 -15.39 -5.81 30.04
N GLN A 355 -14.91 -4.59 30.31
CA GLN A 355 -13.53 -4.18 30.00
C GLN A 355 -12.44 -4.99 30.73
N ASN A 356 -12.83 -5.64 31.84
CA ASN A 356 -11.97 -6.46 32.69
C ASN A 356 -12.27 -7.96 32.58
N THR A 357 -12.94 -8.38 31.51
CA THR A 357 -13.31 -9.78 31.26
C THR A 357 -12.56 -10.31 30.04
N PRO A 358 -11.89 -11.47 30.13
CA PRO A 358 -11.72 -12.33 31.30
C PRO A 358 -10.60 -11.87 32.25
N GLN A 359 -9.83 -10.84 31.89
CA GLN A 359 -8.68 -10.36 32.65
C GLN A 359 -8.74 -8.84 32.82
N LEU A 360 -8.13 -8.33 33.89
CA LEU A 360 -8.07 -6.90 34.16
C LEU A 360 -7.44 -6.16 32.96
N ASN A 361 -8.11 -5.10 32.49
CA ASN A 361 -7.71 -4.27 31.34
C ASN A 361 -7.57 -5.01 30.01
N SER A 362 -8.22 -6.16 29.82
CA SER A 362 -8.18 -6.88 28.54
C SER A 362 -8.77 -6.07 27.40
N TRP A 363 -9.72 -5.17 27.68
CA TRP A 363 -10.38 -4.34 26.68
C TRP A 363 -10.42 -2.87 27.10
N LYS A 364 -10.35 -2.00 26.10
CA LYS A 364 -10.52 -0.56 26.26
C LYS A 364 -11.68 -0.10 25.39
N VAL A 365 -12.73 0.38 26.04
CA VAL A 365 -13.90 0.95 25.36
C VAL A 365 -13.69 2.44 25.14
N SER A 366 -13.98 2.91 23.94
CA SER A 366 -13.94 4.33 23.57
C SER A 366 -15.16 4.67 22.72
N LYS A 367 -15.74 5.84 22.94
CA LYS A 367 -16.77 6.39 22.06
C LYS A 367 -16.08 7.15 20.93
N TYR A 368 -16.40 6.82 19.69
CA TYR A 368 -15.83 7.45 18.51
C TYR A 368 -16.95 8.11 17.72
N GLY A 369 -17.06 9.44 17.79
CA GLY A 369 -18.21 10.16 17.22
C GLY A 369 -19.50 9.92 18.01
N GLU A 370 -20.64 10.26 17.41
CA GLU A 370 -21.93 10.26 18.10
C GLU A 370 -22.52 8.86 18.28
N TYR A 371 -22.34 7.99 17.26
CA TYR A 371 -23.07 6.74 17.09
C TYR A 371 -22.18 5.49 16.93
N LYS A 372 -20.87 5.59 17.23
CA LYS A 372 -19.94 4.46 17.11
C LYS A 372 -19.21 4.18 18.42
N LEU A 373 -19.15 2.91 18.79
CA LEU A 373 -18.41 2.40 19.94
C LEU A 373 -17.24 1.56 19.44
N HIS A 374 -16.06 1.82 19.99
CA HIS A 374 -14.79 1.16 19.65
C HIS A 374 -14.29 0.38 20.85
N ILE A 375 -13.94 -0.89 20.65
CA ILE A 375 -13.49 -1.80 21.71
C ILE A 375 -12.15 -2.39 21.29
N LEU A 376 -11.09 -1.80 21.82
CA LEU A 376 -9.70 -2.14 21.53
C LEU A 376 -9.20 -3.20 22.48
N PHE A 377 -8.58 -4.24 21.95
CA PHE A 377 -7.97 -5.28 22.76
C PHE A 377 -6.57 -4.89 23.23
N GLN A 378 -6.19 -5.35 24.42
CA GLN A 378 -4.95 -4.95 25.11
C GLN A 378 -3.66 -5.19 24.32
N ASP A 379 -3.63 -6.17 23.42
CA ASP A 379 -2.43 -6.51 22.63
C ASP A 379 -2.29 -5.66 21.36
N HIS A 380 -3.25 -4.76 21.10
CA HIS A 380 -3.33 -3.90 19.92
C HIS A 380 -3.34 -4.63 18.57
N SER A 381 -3.56 -5.95 18.54
CA SER A 381 -3.63 -6.73 17.30
C SER A 381 -4.91 -6.46 16.50
N ALA A 382 -5.99 -6.11 17.19
CA ALA A 382 -7.28 -5.79 16.58
C ALA A 382 -8.19 -5.05 17.56
N MET A 383 -9.30 -4.56 17.01
CA MET A 383 -10.43 -4.03 17.75
C MET A 383 -11.72 -4.35 16.99
N PHE A 384 -12.86 -4.29 17.67
CA PHE A 384 -14.14 -4.29 16.97
C PHE A 384 -14.91 -3.00 17.26
N SER A 385 -15.83 -2.67 16.37
CA SER A 385 -16.72 -1.52 16.49
C SER A 385 -18.18 -1.89 16.32
N LEU A 386 -19.05 -1.18 17.03
CA LEU A 386 -20.49 -1.18 16.84
C LEU A 386 -20.89 0.18 16.28
N ASP A 387 -21.48 0.20 15.09
CA ASP A 387 -21.93 1.42 14.41
C ASP A 387 -23.47 1.43 14.33
N PHE A 388 -24.11 2.36 15.03
CA PHE A 388 -25.58 2.40 15.22
C PHE A 388 -26.26 3.36 14.24
N GLY A 389 -27.45 3.05 13.75
CA GLY A 389 -28.18 3.98 12.86
C GLY A 389 -27.65 3.99 11.43
N VAL A 390 -27.05 2.88 11.01
CA VAL A 390 -26.52 2.70 9.65
C VAL A 390 -27.63 2.19 8.75
N ALA A 391 -27.81 2.79 7.58
CA ALA A 391 -28.78 2.38 6.57
C ALA A 391 -28.44 0.97 6.04
N MET A 392 -29.45 0.10 6.00
CA MET A 392 -29.31 -1.29 5.55
C MET A 392 -29.77 -1.41 4.09
N MET A 393 -29.08 -2.21 3.27
CA MET A 393 -29.25 -2.15 1.81
C MET A 393 -30.61 -2.63 1.28
N ASP A 394 -31.37 -3.45 2.03
CA ASP A 394 -32.42 -4.27 1.38
C ASP A 394 -33.85 -4.11 1.89
N THR A 395 -34.14 -3.68 3.12
CA THR A 395 -35.54 -3.63 3.62
C THR A 395 -35.80 -2.79 4.86
N TYR A 396 -34.77 -2.32 5.55
CA TYR A 396 -34.90 -1.68 6.86
C TYR A 396 -34.33 -0.27 6.83
N ASP A 397 -34.98 0.64 7.54
CA ASP A 397 -34.54 2.03 7.59
C ASP A 397 -33.14 2.14 8.21
N TRP A 398 -32.79 1.33 9.23
CA TRP A 398 -31.47 1.34 9.88
C TRP A 398 -31.17 0.11 10.75
N GLY A 399 -29.91 -0.07 11.14
CA GLY A 399 -29.45 -1.17 12.00
C GLY A 399 -28.18 -0.88 12.80
N VAL A 400 -27.61 -1.95 13.38
CA VAL A 400 -26.27 -1.96 13.99
C VAL A 400 -25.33 -2.78 13.13
N VAL A 401 -24.20 -2.19 12.75
CA VAL A 401 -23.14 -2.85 11.99
C VAL A 401 -22.00 -3.22 12.93
N PHE A 402 -21.55 -4.48 12.86
CA PHE A 402 -20.42 -4.99 13.62
C PHE A 402 -19.22 -5.19 12.69
N GLU A 403 -18.10 -4.59 13.05
CA GLU A 403 -16.90 -4.54 12.23
C GLU A 403 -15.67 -4.84 13.06
N ARG A 404 -14.74 -5.63 12.50
CA ARG A 404 -13.41 -5.86 13.07
C ARG A 404 -12.38 -5.05 12.30
N HIS A 405 -11.56 -4.31 13.02
CA HIS A 405 -10.46 -3.51 12.47
C HIS A 405 -9.14 -4.14 12.90
N THR A 406 -8.20 -4.21 11.97
CA THR A 406 -6.79 -4.52 12.22
C THR A 406 -5.94 -3.34 11.74
N ASP A 407 -4.65 -3.32 12.08
CA ASP A 407 -3.71 -2.32 11.58
C ASP A 407 -3.28 -2.57 10.12
N GLY A 408 -3.93 -3.51 9.43
CA GLY A 408 -3.58 -4.00 8.10
C GLY A 408 -2.22 -4.72 7.99
N LYS A 409 -1.37 -4.63 9.02
CA LYS A 409 -0.02 -5.21 9.03
C LYS A 409 0.00 -6.59 9.66
N LYS A 410 -0.85 -6.83 10.66
CA LYS A 410 -0.93 -8.09 11.40
C LYS A 410 -2.36 -8.62 11.43
N PRO A 411 -2.55 -9.95 11.27
CA PRO A 411 -3.86 -10.53 11.55
C PRO A 411 -4.17 -10.40 13.05
N ALA A 412 -5.45 -10.31 13.37
CA ALA A 412 -5.93 -10.33 14.75
C ALA A 412 -5.41 -11.57 15.49
N SER A 413 -4.90 -11.41 16.71
CA SER A 413 -4.32 -12.52 17.47
C SER A 413 -5.36 -13.61 17.75
N LEU A 414 -4.92 -14.87 17.91
CA LEU A 414 -5.84 -15.96 18.28
C LEU A 414 -6.57 -15.65 19.61
N GLN A 415 -5.85 -15.06 20.55
CA GLN A 415 -6.42 -14.64 21.83
C GLN A 415 -7.52 -13.60 21.64
N TYR A 416 -7.29 -12.59 20.80
CA TYR A 416 -8.31 -11.62 20.40
C TYR A 416 -9.54 -12.33 19.83
N GLN A 417 -9.36 -13.20 18.84
CA GLN A 417 -10.48 -13.83 18.12
C GLN A 417 -11.38 -14.67 19.05
N LEU A 418 -10.77 -15.39 20.00
CA LEU A 418 -11.50 -16.18 20.99
C LEU A 418 -12.30 -15.28 21.95
N GLN A 419 -11.69 -14.21 22.45
CA GLN A 419 -12.36 -13.32 23.40
C GLN A 419 -13.39 -12.39 22.73
N GLU A 420 -13.13 -11.94 21.50
CA GLU A 420 -14.07 -11.17 20.68
C GLU A 420 -15.39 -11.95 20.53
N SER A 421 -15.33 -13.25 20.22
CA SER A 421 -16.54 -14.06 20.11
C SER A 421 -17.33 -14.14 21.41
N VAL A 422 -16.66 -14.26 22.56
CA VAL A 422 -17.31 -14.32 23.87
C VAL A 422 -18.01 -12.99 24.19
N ILE A 423 -17.32 -11.87 23.98
CA ILE A 423 -17.90 -10.55 24.22
C ILE A 423 -19.06 -10.28 23.27
N LEU A 424 -18.91 -10.60 21.98
CA LEU A 424 -19.96 -10.37 20.99
C LEU A 424 -21.23 -11.17 21.33
N HIS A 425 -21.13 -12.40 21.85
CA HIS A 425 -22.33 -13.10 22.34
C HIS A 425 -23.03 -12.34 23.48
N GLY A 426 -22.27 -11.85 24.45
CA GLY A 426 -22.83 -11.04 25.54
C GLY A 426 -23.45 -9.72 25.05
N VAL A 427 -22.85 -9.09 24.05
CA VAL A 427 -23.40 -7.91 23.37
C VAL A 427 -24.73 -8.23 22.68
N LEU A 428 -24.82 -9.37 21.98
CA LEU A 428 -26.07 -9.80 21.33
C LEU A 428 -27.18 -10.05 22.36
N ASP A 429 -26.85 -10.66 23.51
CA ASP A 429 -27.80 -10.89 24.60
C ASP A 429 -28.30 -9.58 25.22
N GLU A 430 -27.39 -8.63 25.46
CA GLU A 430 -27.74 -7.30 25.97
C GLU A 430 -28.56 -6.50 24.95
N LEU A 431 -28.20 -6.55 23.66
CA LEU A 431 -28.94 -5.91 22.59
C LEU A 431 -30.38 -6.44 22.51
N SER A 432 -30.54 -7.77 22.56
CA SER A 432 -31.84 -8.43 22.61
C SER A 432 -32.67 -7.96 23.80
N ARG A 433 -32.06 -7.92 24.99
CA ARG A 433 -32.72 -7.46 26.21
C ARG A 433 -33.18 -6.00 26.14
N LEU A 434 -32.41 -5.13 25.49
CA LEU A 434 -32.74 -3.71 25.35
C LEU A 434 -33.85 -3.49 24.32
N VAL A 435 -33.73 -4.10 23.13
CA VAL A 435 -34.67 -3.91 22.02
C VAL A 435 -36.03 -4.58 22.28
N LEU A 436 -36.05 -5.79 22.85
CA LEU A 436 -37.31 -6.50 23.10
C LEU A 436 -38.16 -5.86 24.22
N LYS A 437 -37.55 -5.06 25.11
CA LYS A 437 -38.28 -4.30 26.14
C LYS A 437 -39.04 -3.10 25.57
N SER A 438 -38.64 -2.59 24.41
CA SER A 438 -39.17 -1.34 23.84
C SER A 438 -40.10 -1.53 22.63
N GLY A 439 -40.22 -2.74 22.06
CA GLY A 439 -40.86 -2.96 20.74
C GLY A 439 -42.35 -3.33 20.73
N HIS A 440 -43.06 -2.91 19.67
CA HIS A 440 -44.27 -3.57 19.15
C HIS A 440 -43.92 -4.89 18.44
N ASP A 441 -44.86 -5.82 18.28
CA ASP A 441 -44.55 -7.21 17.90
C ASP A 441 -44.12 -7.41 16.44
N GLU A 442 -44.56 -6.56 15.50
CA GLU A 442 -44.30 -6.75 14.06
C GLU A 442 -42.82 -6.53 13.68
N ASP A 443 -42.15 -5.53 14.25
CA ASP A 443 -40.74 -5.23 13.95
C ASP A 443 -39.74 -6.15 14.70
N LYS A 444 -40.22 -7.01 15.61
CA LYS A 444 -39.34 -7.91 16.39
C LYS A 444 -38.87 -9.11 15.58
N GLU A 445 -39.63 -9.53 14.57
CA GLU A 445 -39.29 -10.72 13.80
C GLU A 445 -37.99 -10.52 13.00
N SER A 446 -37.84 -9.39 12.31
CA SER A 446 -36.63 -9.04 11.57
C SER A 446 -35.40 -8.93 12.47
N PHE A 447 -35.55 -8.26 13.61
CA PHE A 447 -34.51 -8.15 14.63
C PHE A 447 -34.08 -9.53 15.14
N ASN A 448 -35.03 -10.40 15.48
CA ASN A 448 -34.74 -11.76 15.96
C ASN A 448 -34.04 -12.61 14.90
N ILE A 449 -34.44 -12.52 13.63
CA ILE A 449 -33.77 -13.21 12.51
C ILE A 449 -32.32 -12.72 12.38
N GLY A 450 -32.09 -11.40 12.40
CA GLY A 450 -30.75 -10.82 12.35
C GLY A 450 -29.89 -11.23 13.54
N LEU A 451 -30.48 -11.27 14.73
CA LEU A 451 -29.82 -11.68 15.98
C LEU A 451 -29.38 -13.16 15.93
N GLU A 452 -30.25 -14.06 15.49
CA GLU A 452 -29.90 -15.49 15.36
C GLU A 452 -28.84 -15.72 14.29
N LYS A 453 -28.96 -15.06 13.13
CA LYS A 453 -27.93 -15.12 12.09
C LYS A 453 -26.57 -14.63 12.62
N ALA A 454 -26.54 -13.54 13.38
CA ALA A 454 -25.32 -13.05 14.03
C ALA A 454 -24.73 -14.10 14.98
N ARG A 455 -25.55 -14.74 15.82
CA ARG A 455 -25.12 -15.81 16.73
C ARG A 455 -24.52 -17.01 15.99
N GLU A 456 -25.05 -17.38 14.83
CA GLU A 456 -24.55 -18.49 14.01
C GLU A 456 -23.19 -18.22 13.37
N THR A 457 -22.85 -16.94 13.12
CA THR A 457 -21.55 -16.55 12.56
C THR A 457 -20.40 -16.54 13.57
N LEU A 458 -20.71 -16.51 14.87
CA LEU A 458 -19.72 -16.45 15.93
C LEU A 458 -19.20 -17.85 16.30
N PRO A 459 -17.88 -18.04 16.43
CA PRO A 459 -17.28 -19.38 16.59
C PRO A 459 -17.57 -20.06 17.94
N ALA A 460 -17.85 -19.32 19.02
CA ALA A 460 -17.88 -19.88 20.38
C ALA A 460 -19.08 -20.78 20.71
N ARG A 461 -20.13 -20.84 19.90
CA ARG A 461 -21.26 -21.78 20.11
C ARG A 461 -21.10 -23.15 19.44
N ARG A 462 -20.06 -23.37 18.63
CA ARG A 462 -19.79 -24.66 17.97
C ARG A 462 -18.82 -25.57 18.74
N ALA A 463 -18.24 -25.11 19.85
CA ALA A 463 -17.23 -25.81 20.64
C ALA A 463 -17.82 -26.49 21.88
#